data_AF-A0A369Q2H6-F1
#
_entry.id   AF-A0A369Q2H6-F1
#
_cell.length_a   1.000
_cell.length_b   1.000
_cell.length_c   1.000
_cell.angle_alpha   90.00
_cell.angle_beta   90.00
_cell.angle_gamma   90.00
#
_symmetry.space_group_name_H-M   'P 1'
#
loop_
_entity.id
_entity.type
_entity.pdbx_description
1 polymer ?
#
loop_
_entity_poly.entity_id
_entity_poly.type
_entity_poly.pdbx_seq_one_letter_code
_entity_poly.pdbx_strand_id
1 'polypeptide(L)'
;MRIINTLLNPVKKFFKGMFAMSMLYAIAFLCVFAFDSCKKTDHVKDDHGVARNRFLAALDIQKQKVGSTAFGAYNLKERIKLAATSGKLMVTNPDDPNPYEPVYVNFPPGTSPESIYPIHSVNNIQQLHELLYSTDGTLQYEPTNTNSNNSLIINVQAINDAIDPVILEAKQYLYAKGFTPGDITDMIAEHNGTQQDLVPFVIGLTYAESQAPQEITRNYNPFINTANAKLNANDYINCAMVALGADIIYALSQSTLSTWSIPLMKKAFGTVAKKVLGPIGVAITVVSFGVCLYAADNH
;
A
#
# COMPACT_ATOMS: atom_id res chain seq x y z
N MET A 1 -58.83 47.93 5.39
CA MET A 1 -58.30 46.68 4.76
C MET A 1 -57.75 46.84 3.35
N ARG A 2 -58.26 47.71 2.46
CA ARG A 2 -57.75 47.85 1.07
C ARG A 2 -56.30 48.38 0.94
N ILE A 3 -55.87 49.27 1.84
CA ILE A 3 -54.53 49.91 1.80
C ILE A 3 -53.40 48.90 2.12
N ILE A 4 -53.66 47.95 3.02
CA ILE A 4 -52.70 46.92 3.43
C ILE A 4 -52.41 45.96 2.26
N ASN A 5 -53.44 45.58 1.48
CA ASN A 5 -53.25 44.73 0.30
C ASN A 5 -52.51 45.43 -0.84
N THR A 6 -52.56 46.77 -0.93
CA THR A 6 -51.82 47.51 -1.96
C THR A 6 -50.33 47.61 -1.62
N LEU A 7 -49.98 47.74 -0.34
CA LEU A 7 -48.59 47.77 0.13
C LEU A 7 -47.93 46.39 0.17
N LEU A 8 -48.68 45.32 0.47
CA LEU A 8 -48.13 43.96 0.55
C LEU A 8 -47.92 43.28 -0.81
N ASN A 9 -48.63 43.71 -1.86
CA ASN A 9 -48.48 43.12 -3.19
C ASN A 9 -47.08 43.30 -3.82
N PRO A 10 -46.43 44.49 -3.79
CA PRO A 10 -45.07 44.63 -4.30
C PRO A 10 -44.07 43.83 -3.46
N VAL A 11 -44.23 43.81 -2.13
CA VAL A 11 -43.40 43.01 -1.21
C VAL A 11 -43.53 41.52 -1.52
N LYS A 12 -44.75 41.02 -1.75
CA LYS A 12 -44.99 39.61 -2.12
C LYS A 12 -44.38 39.24 -3.47
N LYS A 13 -44.35 40.16 -4.44
CA LYS A 13 -43.66 39.95 -5.73
C LYS A 13 -42.14 39.95 -5.57
N PHE A 14 -41.61 40.83 -4.71
CA PHE A 14 -40.18 40.89 -4.39
C PHE A 14 -39.69 39.60 -3.72
N PHE A 15 -40.40 39.10 -2.70
CA PHE A 15 -40.05 37.84 -2.04
C PHE A 15 -40.15 36.62 -2.96
N LYS A 16 -41.14 36.59 -3.87
CA LYS A 16 -41.22 35.53 -4.89
C LYS A 16 -40.01 35.53 -5.83
N GLY A 17 -39.54 36.71 -6.25
CA GLY A 17 -38.34 36.84 -7.08
C GLY A 17 -37.07 36.42 -6.35
N MET A 18 -36.90 36.85 -5.10
CA MET A 18 -35.73 36.50 -4.29
C MET A 18 -35.66 35.01 -3.97
N PHE A 19 -36.81 34.38 -3.69
CA PHE A 19 -36.89 32.94 -3.47
C PHE A 19 -36.58 32.14 -4.75
N ALA A 20 -37.08 32.60 -5.91
CA ALA A 20 -36.77 31.97 -7.19
C ALA A 20 -35.26 32.02 -7.51
N MET A 21 -34.60 33.16 -7.28
CA MET A 21 -33.15 33.29 -7.46
C MET A 21 -32.37 32.41 -6.48
N SER A 22 -32.75 32.40 -5.20
CA SER A 22 -32.10 31.53 -4.20
C SER A 22 -32.25 30.05 -4.52
N MET A 23 -33.41 29.64 -5.06
CA MET A 23 -33.67 28.27 -5.47
C MET A 23 -32.85 27.89 -6.70
N LEU A 24 -32.68 28.81 -7.65
CA LEU A 24 -31.83 28.61 -8.83
C LEU A 24 -30.35 28.45 -8.44
N TYR A 25 -29.86 29.25 -7.49
CA TYR A 25 -28.51 29.09 -6.95
C TYR A 25 -28.34 27.79 -6.16
N ALA A 26 -29.32 27.39 -5.35
CA ALA A 26 -29.28 26.12 -4.64
C ALA A 26 -29.26 24.92 -5.60
N ILE A 27 -30.03 24.97 -6.69
CA ILE A 27 -30.02 23.95 -7.74
C ILE A 27 -28.66 23.95 -8.45
N ALA A 28 -28.08 25.10 -8.81
CA ALA A 28 -26.77 25.17 -9.42
C ALA A 28 -25.66 24.61 -8.49
N PHE A 29 -25.73 24.90 -7.20
CA PHE A 29 -24.81 24.39 -6.19
C PHE A 29 -24.96 22.87 -5.99
N LEU A 30 -26.20 22.37 -5.97
CA LEU A 30 -26.49 20.93 -5.96
C LEU A 30 -26.04 20.25 -7.27
N CYS A 31 -26.10 20.92 -8.42
CA CYS A 31 -25.54 20.41 -9.66
C CYS A 31 -24.01 20.28 -9.57
N VAL A 32 -23.29 21.29 -9.03
CA VAL A 32 -21.84 21.21 -8.82
C VAL A 32 -21.48 20.03 -7.91
N PHE A 33 -22.22 19.81 -6.82
CA PHE A 33 -21.99 18.65 -5.95
C PHE A 33 -22.48 17.33 -6.56
N ALA A 34 -23.50 17.32 -7.41
CA ALA A 34 -23.91 16.12 -8.14
C ALA A 34 -22.85 15.72 -9.19
N PHE A 35 -22.10 16.68 -9.76
CA PHE A 35 -20.97 16.39 -10.64
C PHE A 35 -19.70 15.98 -9.87
N ASP A 36 -19.43 16.54 -8.68
CA ASP A 36 -18.27 16.13 -7.86
C ASP A 36 -18.52 14.84 -7.07
N SER A 37 -19.76 14.59 -6.63
CA SER A 37 -20.19 13.34 -5.98
C SER A 37 -20.51 12.22 -6.97
N CYS A 38 -20.73 12.55 -8.26
CA CYS A 38 -20.71 11.60 -9.36
C CYS A 38 -19.36 11.59 -10.10
N LYS A 39 -18.25 11.90 -9.41
CA LYS A 39 -17.06 11.07 -9.63
C LYS A 39 -17.37 9.67 -9.10
N LYS A 40 -18.21 8.93 -9.84
CA LYS A 40 -17.90 7.53 -10.06
C LYS A 40 -16.43 7.54 -10.42
N THR A 41 -15.64 6.73 -9.73
CA THR A 41 -14.31 6.36 -10.17
C THR A 41 -14.48 5.87 -11.58
N ASP A 42 -14.38 6.78 -12.55
CA ASP A 42 -14.25 6.43 -13.93
C ASP A 42 -13.03 5.52 -13.91
N HIS A 43 -13.26 4.25 -14.22
CA HIS A 43 -12.19 3.36 -14.61
C HIS A 43 -11.59 4.02 -15.84
N VAL A 44 -10.68 4.98 -15.61
CA VAL A 44 -9.84 5.54 -16.64
C VAL A 44 -9.23 4.29 -17.25
N LYS A 45 -9.49 4.05 -18.53
CA LYS A 45 -8.62 3.23 -19.36
C LYS A 45 -7.27 3.95 -19.33
N ASP A 46 -6.58 3.79 -18.23
CA ASP A 46 -5.34 4.46 -17.96
C ASP A 46 -4.32 3.77 -18.84
N ASP A 47 -3.54 4.56 -19.55
CA ASP A 47 -2.39 4.07 -20.28
C ASP A 47 -1.57 3.24 -19.28
N HIS A 48 -1.26 1.99 -19.61
CA HIS A 48 -0.57 1.05 -18.71
C HIS A 48 0.70 1.67 -18.10
N GLY A 49 1.38 2.58 -18.82
CA GLY A 49 2.54 3.30 -18.31
C GLY A 49 2.22 4.33 -17.22
N VAL A 50 1.04 4.97 -17.27
CA VAL A 50 0.63 6.00 -16.30
C VAL A 50 0.29 5.37 -14.94
N ALA A 51 -0.48 4.27 -14.93
CA ALA A 51 -0.83 3.58 -13.68
C ALA A 51 0.43 3.00 -13.00
N ARG A 52 1.38 2.48 -13.78
CA ARG A 52 2.71 2.08 -13.27
C ARG A 52 3.42 3.26 -12.60
N ASN A 53 3.53 4.39 -13.29
CA ASN A 53 4.25 5.55 -12.77
C ASN A 53 3.61 6.11 -11.48
N ARG A 54 2.27 6.12 -11.39
CA ARG A 54 1.57 6.52 -10.16
C ARG A 54 1.87 5.57 -9.00
N PHE A 55 1.85 4.26 -9.23
CA PHE A 55 2.22 3.28 -8.23
C PHE A 55 3.66 3.47 -7.73
N LEU A 56 4.62 3.69 -8.64
CA LEU A 56 6.00 3.94 -8.27
C LEU A 56 6.18 5.25 -7.50
N ALA A 57 5.49 6.32 -7.91
CA ALA A 57 5.49 7.58 -7.18
C ALA A 57 4.89 7.44 -5.78
N ALA A 58 3.81 6.66 -5.62
CA ALA A 58 3.23 6.39 -4.31
C ALA A 58 4.18 5.59 -3.42
N LEU A 59 4.91 4.61 -3.95
CA LEU A 59 5.95 3.91 -3.21
C LEU A 59 7.05 4.88 -2.74
N ASP A 60 7.54 5.74 -3.62
CA ASP A 60 8.60 6.68 -3.29
C ASP A 60 8.17 7.72 -2.24
N ILE A 61 6.95 8.25 -2.35
CA ILE A 61 6.39 9.20 -1.39
C ILE A 61 6.15 8.54 -0.03
N GLN A 62 5.58 7.33 -0.03
CA GLN A 62 5.15 6.68 1.22
C GLN A 62 6.27 5.96 1.97
N LYS A 63 7.44 5.71 1.34
CA LYS A 63 8.54 4.99 2.02
C LYS A 63 8.97 5.64 3.34
N GLN A 64 9.02 6.97 3.40
CA GLN A 64 9.39 7.70 4.61
C GLN A 64 8.31 7.58 5.68
N LYS A 65 7.04 7.72 5.29
CA LYS A 65 5.90 7.57 6.20
C LYS A 65 5.88 6.15 6.79
N VAL A 66 5.93 5.13 5.93
CA VAL A 66 5.96 3.71 6.32
C VAL A 66 7.18 3.41 7.19
N GLY A 67 8.37 3.88 6.81
CA GLY A 67 9.61 3.69 7.57
C GLY A 67 9.57 4.33 8.96
N SER A 68 8.98 5.52 9.07
CA SER A 68 8.84 6.25 10.34
C SER A 68 7.71 5.74 11.24
N THR A 69 6.89 4.78 10.78
CA THR A 69 5.80 4.22 11.58
C THR A 69 6.35 3.60 12.86
N ALA A 70 6.03 4.24 13.99
CA ALA A 70 6.55 3.87 15.29
C ALA A 70 5.95 2.55 15.79
N PHE A 71 6.79 1.75 16.41
CA PHE A 71 6.41 0.63 17.25
C PHE A 71 5.91 1.22 18.57
N GLY A 72 4.83 0.66 19.09
CA GLY A 72 4.27 1.14 20.35
C GLY A 72 5.32 1.10 21.46
N ALA A 73 5.47 2.19 22.21
CA ALA A 73 6.39 2.25 23.35
C ALA A 73 5.85 1.44 24.53
N TYR A 74 5.92 0.11 24.45
CA TYR A 74 5.42 -0.78 25.50
C TYR A 74 6.54 -1.57 26.15
N ASN A 75 6.68 -1.39 27.46
CA ASN A 75 7.33 -2.37 28.31
C ASN A 75 6.41 -3.61 28.40
N LEU A 76 6.77 -4.69 27.69
CA LEU A 76 6.13 -6.01 27.73
C LEU A 76 5.92 -6.58 29.15
N LYS A 77 6.56 -6.01 30.17
CA LYS A 77 6.61 -6.57 31.53
C LYS A 77 5.36 -6.35 32.38
N GLU A 78 4.45 -5.44 32.06
CA GLU A 78 3.43 -5.04 33.05
C GLU A 78 1.95 -5.31 32.70
N ARG A 79 1.52 -5.45 31.44
CA ARG A 79 0.07 -5.53 31.12
C ARG A 79 -0.29 -6.36 29.88
N ILE A 80 0.14 -7.61 29.80
CA ILE A 80 -0.28 -8.49 28.71
C ILE A 80 -1.59 -9.21 29.08
N LYS A 81 -2.68 -8.90 28.37
CA LYS A 81 -3.77 -9.85 28.13
C LYS A 81 -3.57 -10.44 26.74
N LEU A 82 -3.02 -11.65 26.69
CA LEU A 82 -2.93 -12.43 25.45
C LEU A 82 -4.35 -12.81 25.04
N ALA A 83 -4.83 -12.20 23.96
CA ALA A 83 -6.04 -12.63 23.29
C ALA A 83 -5.63 -13.41 22.04
N ALA A 84 -5.94 -14.70 22.00
CA ALA A 84 -5.82 -15.48 20.77
C ALA A 84 -7.08 -15.22 19.94
N THR A 85 -6.94 -14.48 18.84
CA THR A 85 -7.98 -14.43 17.80
C THR A 85 -7.35 -14.92 16.50
N SER A 86 -7.96 -15.92 15.88
CA SER A 86 -7.52 -16.49 14.61
C SER A 86 -6.08 -17.07 14.58
N GLY A 87 -5.58 -17.55 15.71
CA GLY A 87 -4.25 -18.19 15.80
C GLY A 87 -3.06 -17.21 15.89
N LYS A 88 -3.31 -15.90 15.90
CA LYS A 88 -2.27 -14.89 16.14
C LYS A 88 -2.28 -14.41 17.59
N LEU A 89 -1.08 -14.19 18.14
CA LEU A 89 -0.92 -13.53 19.43
C LEU A 89 -1.21 -12.04 19.26
N MET A 90 -2.08 -11.50 20.10
CA MET A 90 -2.40 -10.08 20.13
C MET A 90 -2.14 -9.53 21.53
N VAL A 91 -1.56 -8.35 21.59
CA VAL A 91 -1.42 -7.54 22.80
C VAL A 91 -2.49 -6.45 22.74
N THR A 92 -3.33 -6.39 23.77
CA THR A 92 -4.36 -5.35 23.90
C THR A 92 -3.88 -4.30 24.89
N ASN A 93 -3.89 -3.03 24.48
CA ASN A 93 -3.70 -1.91 25.39
C ASN A 93 -5.07 -1.43 25.87
N PRO A 94 -5.34 -1.34 27.18
CA PRO A 94 -6.58 -0.75 27.69
C PRO A 94 -6.82 0.70 27.23
N ASP A 95 -5.75 1.44 26.96
CA ASP A 95 -5.77 2.87 26.63
C ASP A 95 -5.71 3.15 25.12
N ASP A 96 -5.51 2.11 24.30
CA ASP A 96 -5.48 2.21 22.84
C ASP A 96 -6.30 1.07 22.23
N PRO A 97 -7.41 1.38 21.52
CA PRO A 97 -8.25 0.35 20.92
C PRO A 97 -7.57 -0.42 19.79
N ASN A 98 -6.41 0.02 19.30
CA ASN A 98 -5.73 -0.62 18.19
C ASN A 98 -5.01 -1.91 18.61
N PRO A 99 -5.08 -2.97 17.77
CA PRO A 99 -4.40 -4.22 18.04
C PRO A 99 -2.89 -4.07 17.84
N TYR A 100 -2.14 -4.60 18.81
CA TYR A 100 -0.69 -4.73 18.71
C TYR A 100 -0.31 -6.20 18.47
N GLU A 101 0.54 -6.45 17.48
CA GLU A 101 1.05 -7.80 17.20
C GLU A 101 2.49 -7.93 17.72
N PRO A 102 2.80 -8.93 18.57
CA PRO A 102 4.17 -9.29 18.88
C PRO A 102 4.77 -10.04 17.69
N VAL A 103 5.98 -9.68 17.32
CA VAL A 103 6.80 -10.38 16.33
C VAL A 103 8.16 -10.69 16.92
N TYR A 104 8.84 -11.68 16.36
CA TYR A 104 10.12 -12.18 16.83
C TYR A 104 11.14 -12.17 15.70
N VAL A 105 12.37 -11.78 16.01
CA VAL A 105 13.48 -11.81 15.04
C VAL A 105 14.35 -13.02 15.33
N ASN A 106 14.41 -13.94 14.36
CA ASN A 106 15.29 -15.08 14.38
C ASN A 106 16.58 -14.75 13.60
N PHE A 107 17.71 -14.76 14.29
CA PHE A 107 19.02 -14.49 13.71
C PHE A 107 19.71 -15.77 13.25
N PRO A 108 20.53 -15.75 12.19
CA PRO A 108 21.31 -16.89 11.77
C PRO A 108 22.26 -17.39 12.87
N PRO A 109 22.58 -18.70 12.91
CA PRO A 109 23.60 -19.23 13.82
C PRO A 109 24.94 -18.52 13.63
N GLY A 110 25.57 -18.12 14.74
CA GLY A 110 26.86 -17.42 14.72
C GLY A 110 26.76 -15.90 14.65
N THR A 111 25.56 -15.32 14.63
CA THR A 111 25.37 -13.87 14.76
C THR A 111 25.89 -13.39 16.13
N SER A 112 26.75 -12.37 16.13
CA SER A 112 27.35 -11.84 17.36
C SER A 112 26.31 -11.18 18.28
N PRO A 113 26.46 -11.27 19.61
CA PRO A 113 25.58 -10.55 20.54
C PRO A 113 25.52 -9.05 20.27
N GLU A 114 26.63 -8.44 19.85
CA GLU A 114 26.74 -7.02 19.51
C GLU A 114 25.86 -6.65 18.31
N SER A 115 25.69 -7.57 17.35
CA SER A 115 24.80 -7.40 16.20
C SER A 115 23.32 -7.64 16.57
N ILE A 116 23.03 -8.39 17.64
CA ILE A 116 21.66 -8.68 18.10
C ILE A 116 21.13 -7.56 19.00
N TYR A 117 21.98 -7.01 19.88
CA TYR A 117 21.62 -6.00 20.88
C TYR A 117 20.80 -4.80 20.34
N PRO A 118 21.04 -4.28 19.12
CA PRO A 118 20.25 -3.18 18.56
C PRO A 118 18.73 -3.43 18.53
N ILE A 119 18.27 -4.68 18.56
CA ILE A 119 16.84 -5.01 18.58
C ILE A 119 16.08 -4.31 19.72
N HIS A 120 16.72 -4.09 20.87
CA HIS A 120 16.11 -3.41 22.02
C HIS A 120 15.87 -1.92 21.80
N SER A 121 16.49 -1.35 20.77
CA SER A 121 16.33 0.06 20.38
C SER A 121 15.46 0.25 19.15
N VAL A 122 15.07 -0.84 18.46
CA VAL A 122 14.23 -0.78 17.27
C VAL A 122 12.83 -0.31 17.67
N ASN A 123 12.43 0.83 17.13
CA ASN A 123 11.16 1.48 17.45
C ASN A 123 10.36 1.92 16.22
N ASN A 124 10.76 1.53 15.02
CA ASN A 124 10.03 1.80 13.78
C ASN A 124 10.42 0.82 12.67
N ILE A 125 9.68 0.85 11.55
CA ILE A 125 9.89 -0.06 10.42
C ILE A 125 11.26 0.14 9.76
N GLN A 126 11.75 1.38 9.66
CA GLN A 126 13.06 1.66 9.07
C GLN A 126 14.19 0.96 9.84
N GLN A 127 14.20 1.12 11.17
CA GLN A 127 15.19 0.47 12.04
C GLN A 127 15.06 -1.05 12.04
N LEU A 128 13.83 -1.57 11.94
CA LEU A 128 13.61 -3.01 11.80
C LEU A 128 14.20 -3.52 10.47
N HIS A 129 13.94 -2.81 9.37
CA HIS A 129 14.52 -3.15 8.07
C HIS A 129 16.06 -3.16 8.11
N GLU A 130 16.68 -2.13 8.69
CA GLU A 130 18.13 -2.04 8.84
C GLU A 130 18.71 -3.18 9.68
N LEU A 131 18.05 -3.54 10.78
CA LEU A 131 18.43 -4.69 11.60
C LEU A 131 18.38 -5.98 10.78
N LEU A 132 17.24 -6.28 10.14
CA LEU A 132 17.07 -7.50 9.35
C LEU A 132 18.09 -7.58 8.22
N TYR A 133 18.35 -6.47 7.52
CA TYR A 133 19.31 -6.39 6.43
C TYR A 133 20.75 -6.61 6.90
N SER A 134 21.16 -5.99 8.01
CA SER A 134 22.54 -6.07 8.51
C SER A 134 22.88 -7.41 9.17
N THR A 135 21.89 -8.13 9.68
CA THR A 135 22.09 -9.40 10.39
C THR A 135 21.62 -10.63 9.61
N ASP A 136 21.06 -10.46 8.41
CA ASP A 136 20.32 -11.51 7.69
C ASP A 136 19.22 -12.14 8.60
N GLY A 137 18.57 -11.28 9.38
CA GLY A 137 17.55 -11.68 10.35
C GLY A 137 16.23 -12.02 9.64
N THR A 138 15.47 -12.94 10.21
CA THR A 138 14.15 -13.33 9.70
C THR A 138 13.05 -13.03 10.71
N LEU A 139 11.95 -12.43 10.23
CA LEU A 139 10.79 -12.13 11.07
C LEU A 139 9.91 -13.36 11.22
N GLN A 140 9.40 -13.60 12.43
CA GLN A 140 8.49 -14.69 12.76
C GLN A 140 7.35 -14.19 13.65
N TYR A 141 6.16 -14.78 13.49
CA TYR A 141 4.98 -14.46 14.30
C TYR A 141 4.84 -15.33 15.54
N GLU A 142 5.63 -16.39 15.62
CA GLU A 142 5.63 -17.33 16.73
C GLU A 142 6.99 -17.34 17.43
N PRO A 143 7.01 -17.38 18.78
CA PRO A 143 8.24 -17.54 19.52
C PRO A 143 8.79 -18.95 19.35
N THR A 144 10.12 -19.03 19.31
CA THR A 144 10.91 -20.24 19.40
C THR A 144 11.87 -20.14 20.58
N ASN A 145 12.56 -21.23 20.89
CA ASN A 145 13.55 -21.24 21.96
C ASN A 145 14.74 -20.29 21.71
N THR A 146 14.98 -19.89 20.46
CA THR A 146 16.12 -19.06 20.05
C THR A 146 15.78 -17.59 19.85
N ASN A 147 14.50 -17.22 19.71
CA ASN A 147 14.09 -15.85 19.39
C ASN A 147 13.17 -15.20 20.43
N SER A 148 12.77 -15.92 21.49
CA SER A 148 11.77 -15.45 22.45
C SER A 148 12.14 -14.13 23.16
N ASN A 149 13.44 -13.87 23.33
CA ASN A 149 13.97 -12.62 23.90
C ASN A 149 14.12 -11.49 22.86
N ASN A 150 13.94 -11.80 21.58
CA ASN A 150 14.14 -10.91 20.44
C ASN A 150 12.78 -10.47 19.87
N SER A 151 11.88 -10.02 20.76
CA SER A 151 10.51 -9.65 20.40
C SER A 151 10.33 -8.15 20.23
N LEU A 152 9.43 -7.77 19.33
CA LEU A 152 9.01 -6.40 19.07
C LEU A 152 7.48 -6.34 19.11
N ILE A 153 6.91 -5.27 19.67
CA ILE A 153 5.46 -5.05 19.64
C ILE A 153 5.15 -4.01 18.57
N ILE A 154 4.32 -4.37 17.60
CA ILE A 154 4.07 -3.52 16.44
C ILE A 154 2.60 -3.10 16.39
N ASN A 155 2.36 -1.79 16.18
CA ASN A 155 1.02 -1.25 15.92
C ASN A 155 0.65 -1.54 14.46
N VAL A 156 -0.15 -2.58 14.25
CA VAL A 156 -0.52 -3.01 12.88
C VAL A 156 -1.46 -2.02 12.21
N GLN A 157 -2.31 -1.32 12.97
CA GLN A 157 -3.21 -0.33 12.41
C GLN A 157 -2.43 0.87 11.85
N ALA A 158 -1.44 1.38 12.59
CA ALA A 158 -0.58 2.46 12.11
C ALA A 158 0.17 2.09 10.81
N ILE A 159 0.56 0.82 10.67
CA ILE A 159 1.16 0.31 9.43
C ILE A 159 0.15 0.31 8.29
N ASN A 160 -1.07 -0.19 8.52
CA ASN A 160 -2.12 -0.18 7.51
C ASN A 160 -2.41 1.24 7.02
N ASP A 161 -2.58 2.20 7.94
CA ASP A 161 -2.83 3.61 7.62
C ASP A 161 -1.66 4.27 6.85
N ALA A 162 -0.43 3.78 7.04
CA ALA A 162 0.73 4.23 6.30
C ALA A 162 0.80 3.64 4.88
N ILE A 163 0.35 2.39 4.69
CA ILE A 163 0.42 1.65 3.42
C ILE A 163 -0.81 1.88 2.53
N ASP A 164 -1.95 2.25 3.09
CA ASP A 164 -3.22 2.45 2.38
C ASP A 164 -3.12 3.25 1.07
N PRO A 165 -2.37 4.38 0.99
CA PRO A 165 -2.20 5.10 -0.26
C PRO A 165 -1.51 4.27 -1.35
N VAL A 166 -0.57 3.38 -0.97
CA VAL A 166 0.12 2.48 -1.90
C VAL A 166 -0.80 1.35 -2.35
N ILE A 167 -1.66 0.82 -1.47
CA ILE A 167 -2.69 -0.18 -1.82
C ILE A 167 -3.67 0.40 -2.83
N LEU A 168 -4.07 1.67 -2.67
CA LEU A 168 -4.95 2.34 -3.61
C LEU A 168 -4.34 2.35 -5.02
N GLU A 169 -3.09 2.78 -5.16
CA GLU A 169 -2.42 2.79 -6.47
C GLU A 169 -2.14 1.38 -7.01
N ALA A 170 -1.88 0.39 -6.15
CA ALA A 170 -1.78 -1.01 -6.56
C ALA A 170 -3.10 -1.51 -7.20
N LYS A 171 -4.25 -1.12 -6.65
CA LYS A 171 -5.56 -1.42 -7.26
C LYS A 171 -5.73 -0.73 -8.61
N GLN A 172 -5.38 0.56 -8.71
CA GLN A 172 -5.44 1.30 -9.97
C GLN A 172 -4.58 0.64 -11.06
N TYR A 173 -3.39 0.18 -10.69
CA TYR A 173 -2.54 -0.61 -11.57
C TYR A 173 -3.24 -1.87 -12.07
N LEU A 174 -3.83 -2.66 -11.16
CA LEU A 174 -4.52 -3.90 -11.54
C LEU A 174 -5.76 -3.63 -12.40
N TYR A 175 -6.50 -2.53 -12.14
CA TYR A 175 -7.59 -2.10 -13.01
C TYR A 175 -7.11 -1.77 -14.42
N ALA A 176 -5.97 -1.09 -14.55
CA ALA A 176 -5.33 -0.84 -15.85
C ALA A 176 -4.89 -2.15 -16.53
N LYS A 177 -4.64 -3.23 -15.78
CA LYS A 177 -4.39 -4.59 -16.30
C LYS A 177 -5.67 -5.40 -16.59
N GLY A 178 -6.84 -4.78 -16.45
CA GLY A 178 -8.12 -5.38 -16.78
C GLY A 178 -8.79 -6.14 -15.62
N PHE A 179 -8.24 -6.09 -14.41
CA PHE A 179 -8.95 -6.61 -13.24
C PHE A 179 -10.20 -5.79 -12.95
N THR A 180 -11.28 -6.45 -12.56
CA THR A 180 -12.42 -5.79 -11.92
C THR A 180 -12.25 -5.73 -10.40
N PRO A 181 -13.03 -4.90 -9.67
CA PRO A 181 -13.07 -4.96 -8.22
C PRO A 181 -13.44 -6.35 -7.68
N GLY A 182 -14.31 -7.08 -8.38
CA GLY A 182 -14.65 -8.47 -8.08
C GLY A 182 -13.45 -9.38 -8.23
N ASP A 183 -12.70 -9.27 -9.33
CA ASP A 183 -11.50 -10.10 -9.56
C ASP A 183 -10.46 -9.96 -8.46
N ILE A 184 -10.21 -8.73 -7.99
CA ILE A 184 -9.26 -8.47 -6.90
C ILE A 184 -9.76 -9.07 -5.60
N THR A 185 -11.05 -8.90 -5.30
CA THR A 185 -11.67 -9.44 -4.08
C THR A 185 -11.59 -10.98 -4.07
N ASP A 186 -11.96 -11.61 -5.18
CA ASP A 186 -11.93 -13.06 -5.33
C ASP A 186 -10.49 -13.60 -5.24
N MET A 187 -9.54 -12.94 -5.91
CA MET A 187 -8.12 -13.31 -5.88
C MET A 187 -7.54 -13.28 -4.45
N ILE A 188 -7.88 -12.25 -3.67
CA ILE A 188 -7.46 -12.13 -2.28
C ILE A 188 -8.07 -13.27 -1.44
N ALA A 189 -9.38 -13.50 -1.58
CA ALA A 189 -10.10 -14.52 -0.83
C ALA A 189 -9.61 -15.95 -1.17
N GLU A 190 -9.44 -16.27 -2.45
CA GLU A 190 -9.00 -17.58 -2.95
C GLU A 190 -7.64 -18.01 -2.35
N HIS A 191 -6.79 -17.04 -2.07
CA HIS A 191 -5.43 -17.28 -1.56
C HIS A 191 -5.25 -16.96 -0.08
N ASN A 192 -6.34 -16.71 0.66
CA ASN A 192 -6.30 -16.25 2.07
C ASN A 192 -5.36 -15.06 2.26
N GLY A 193 -5.26 -14.19 1.25
CA GLY A 193 -4.42 -13.01 1.28
C GLY A 193 -5.12 -11.83 1.94
N THR A 194 -4.46 -10.69 1.88
CA THR A 194 -4.92 -9.40 2.38
C THR A 194 -4.78 -8.33 1.30
N GLN A 195 -5.37 -7.16 1.55
CA GLN A 195 -5.26 -6.03 0.61
C GLN A 195 -3.81 -5.53 0.51
N GLN A 196 -3.04 -5.66 1.59
CA GLN A 196 -1.65 -5.27 1.69
C GLN A 196 -0.79 -6.08 0.71
N ASP A 197 -1.10 -7.36 0.49
CA ASP A 197 -0.35 -8.25 -0.41
C ASP A 197 -0.40 -7.81 -1.88
N LEU A 198 -1.34 -6.93 -2.24
CA LEU A 198 -1.37 -6.31 -3.57
C LEU A 198 -0.12 -5.47 -3.84
N VAL A 199 0.49 -4.86 -2.82
CA VAL A 199 1.67 -4.03 -2.97
C VAL A 199 2.88 -4.83 -3.48
N PRO A 200 3.37 -5.87 -2.77
CA PRO A 200 4.47 -6.69 -3.25
C PRO A 200 4.12 -7.41 -4.56
N PHE A 201 2.85 -7.78 -4.75
CA PHE A 201 2.40 -8.36 -6.00
C PHE A 201 2.57 -7.40 -7.19
N VAL A 202 2.13 -6.15 -7.05
CA VAL A 202 2.27 -5.15 -8.11
C VAL A 202 3.73 -4.77 -8.34
N ILE A 203 4.58 -4.68 -7.31
CA ILE A 203 6.06 -4.52 -7.48
C ILE A 203 6.61 -5.65 -8.37
N GLY A 204 6.15 -6.88 -8.13
CA GLY A 204 6.56 -8.03 -8.91
C GLY A 204 6.05 -8.01 -10.36
N LEU A 205 4.82 -7.56 -10.60
CA LEU A 205 4.28 -7.39 -11.95
C LEU A 205 5.03 -6.31 -12.74
N THR A 206 5.30 -5.16 -12.11
CA THR A 206 6.07 -4.08 -12.75
C THR A 206 7.52 -4.49 -13.01
N TYR A 207 8.11 -5.34 -12.16
CA TYR A 207 9.38 -6.01 -12.45
C TYR A 207 9.29 -6.88 -13.70
N ALA A 208 8.32 -7.79 -13.78
CA ALA A 208 8.18 -8.70 -14.91
C ALA A 208 8.01 -7.95 -16.24
N GLU A 209 7.30 -6.83 -16.21
CA GLU A 209 7.13 -5.95 -17.37
C GLU A 209 8.41 -5.24 -17.79
N SER A 210 9.27 -4.86 -16.83
CA SER A 210 10.57 -4.24 -17.14
C SER A 210 11.57 -5.19 -17.82
N GLN A 211 11.34 -6.51 -17.69
CA GLN A 211 12.17 -7.56 -18.28
C GLN A 211 11.67 -8.01 -19.68
N ALA A 212 10.47 -7.60 -20.10
CA ALA A 212 9.91 -8.00 -21.39
C ALA A 212 10.67 -7.32 -22.56
N PRO A 213 10.99 -8.05 -23.66
CA PRO A 213 11.63 -7.46 -24.83
C PRO A 213 10.84 -6.26 -25.38
N GLN A 214 11.53 -5.15 -25.67
CA GLN A 214 10.94 -3.85 -26.08
C GLN A 214 10.15 -3.83 -27.41
N GLU A 215 9.91 -4.98 -28.05
CA GLU A 215 9.19 -5.07 -29.32
C GLU A 215 7.68 -4.82 -29.20
N ILE A 216 7.11 -4.77 -27.98
CA ILE A 216 5.65 -4.79 -27.76
C ILE A 216 5.13 -3.51 -27.06
N THR A 217 6.01 -2.56 -26.74
CA THR A 217 5.65 -1.20 -26.25
C THR A 217 5.67 -0.15 -27.36
N ARG A 218 5.56 -0.56 -28.64
CA ARG A 218 5.55 0.36 -29.80
C ARG A 218 4.17 0.83 -30.27
N ASN A 219 3.14 0.69 -29.43
CA ASN A 219 1.84 1.34 -29.69
C ASN A 219 1.50 2.42 -28.65
N TYR A 220 2.52 3.04 -28.05
CA TYR A 220 2.35 4.15 -27.13
C TYR A 220 2.64 5.47 -27.82
N ASN A 221 1.70 6.41 -27.64
CA ASN A 221 1.62 7.71 -28.29
C ASN A 221 2.93 8.52 -28.11
N PRO A 222 3.60 8.98 -29.18
CA PRO A 222 4.92 9.65 -29.13
C PRO A 222 4.90 11.06 -28.50
N PHE A 223 3.80 11.47 -27.86
CA PHE A 223 3.61 12.81 -27.29
C PHE A 223 3.70 12.88 -25.77
N ILE A 224 3.94 11.75 -25.07
CA ILE A 224 4.26 11.80 -23.63
C ILE A 224 5.78 11.91 -23.50
N ASN A 225 6.27 13.14 -23.42
CA ASN A 225 7.62 13.41 -22.94
C ASN A 225 7.77 12.83 -21.53
N THR A 226 8.43 11.68 -21.41
CA THR A 226 9.01 11.20 -20.14
C THR A 226 10.21 12.09 -19.80
N ALA A 227 9.97 13.38 -19.56
CA ALA A 227 10.99 14.34 -19.16
C ALA A 227 11.28 14.27 -17.65
N ASN A 228 10.56 13.43 -16.88
CA ASN A 228 10.76 13.24 -15.44
C ASN A 228 10.57 11.77 -15.05
N ALA A 229 11.59 10.95 -15.29
CA ALA A 229 11.93 9.77 -14.48
C ALA A 229 13.12 9.07 -15.16
N LYS A 230 14.34 9.53 -14.84
CA LYS A 230 15.56 8.82 -15.20
C LYS A 230 15.80 7.66 -14.21
N LEU A 231 14.75 6.92 -13.87
CA LEU A 231 14.86 5.70 -13.08
C LEU A 231 15.39 4.63 -14.02
N ASN A 232 16.65 4.27 -13.84
CA ASN A 232 17.29 3.23 -14.62
C ASN A 232 16.54 1.91 -14.37
N ALA A 233 16.10 1.25 -15.45
CA ALA A 233 15.36 0.01 -15.35
C ALA A 233 16.12 -1.05 -14.54
N ASN A 234 17.46 -1.08 -14.63
CA ASN A 234 18.29 -2.01 -13.89
C ASN A 234 18.26 -1.78 -12.38
N ASP A 235 18.22 -0.51 -11.95
CA ASP A 235 18.19 -0.16 -10.54
C ASP A 235 16.84 -0.53 -9.93
N TYR A 236 15.76 -0.28 -10.66
CA TYR A 236 14.43 -0.78 -10.31
C TYR A 236 14.39 -2.30 -10.14
N ILE A 237 14.96 -3.04 -11.10
CA ILE A 237 15.03 -4.50 -11.13
C ILE A 237 15.78 -5.03 -9.90
N ASN A 238 16.93 -4.45 -9.58
CA ASN A 238 17.73 -4.84 -8.42
C ASN A 238 16.97 -4.60 -7.12
N CYS A 239 16.29 -3.46 -6.99
CA CYS A 239 15.55 -3.14 -5.78
C CYS A 239 14.32 -4.02 -5.58
N ALA A 240 13.63 -4.39 -6.66
CA ALA A 240 12.51 -5.34 -6.58
C ALA A 240 13.00 -6.73 -6.12
N MET A 241 14.18 -7.18 -6.60
CA MET A 241 14.77 -8.45 -6.15
C MET A 241 15.15 -8.43 -4.67
N VAL A 242 15.75 -7.34 -4.19
CA VAL A 242 16.10 -7.18 -2.77
C VAL A 242 14.86 -7.14 -1.87
N ALA A 243 13.79 -6.47 -2.31
CA ALA A 243 12.60 -6.25 -1.49
C ALA A 243 11.61 -7.43 -1.46
N LEU A 244 11.49 -8.18 -2.56
CA LEU A 244 10.57 -9.32 -2.68
C LEU A 244 11.25 -10.67 -2.45
N GLY A 245 12.57 -10.73 -2.67
CA GLY A 245 13.33 -11.98 -2.70
C GLY A 245 13.20 -12.73 -4.03
N ALA A 246 14.17 -13.63 -4.27
CA ALA A 246 14.29 -14.38 -5.51
C ALA A 246 13.10 -15.32 -5.78
N ASP A 247 12.50 -15.91 -4.75
CA ASP A 247 11.37 -16.85 -4.88
C ASP A 247 10.14 -16.22 -5.52
N ILE A 248 9.77 -15.02 -5.07
CA ILE A 248 8.61 -14.28 -5.59
C ILE A 248 8.89 -13.88 -7.03
N ILE A 249 10.08 -13.33 -7.29
CA ILE A 249 10.49 -12.93 -8.64
C ILE A 249 10.51 -14.13 -9.59
N TYR A 250 11.05 -15.27 -9.17
CA TYR A 250 11.08 -16.49 -9.96
C TYR A 250 9.68 -17.03 -10.27
N ALA A 251 8.78 -17.00 -9.29
CA ALA A 251 7.39 -17.38 -9.52
C ALA A 251 6.70 -16.47 -10.54
N LEU A 252 7.13 -15.22 -10.63
CA LEU A 252 6.62 -14.26 -11.58
C LEU A 252 7.31 -14.35 -12.96
N SER A 253 8.62 -14.61 -12.99
CA SER A 253 9.41 -14.62 -14.23
C SER A 253 9.19 -15.84 -15.11
N GLN A 254 8.51 -16.88 -14.62
CA GLN A 254 8.24 -18.11 -15.39
C GLN A 254 7.17 -17.94 -16.49
N SER A 255 6.56 -16.77 -16.61
CA SER A 255 5.63 -16.47 -17.68
C SER A 255 6.38 -16.06 -18.96
N THR A 256 6.52 -16.99 -19.92
CA THR A 256 7.11 -16.74 -21.26
C THR A 256 6.20 -15.95 -22.20
N LEU A 257 4.99 -15.59 -21.75
CA LEU A 257 4.01 -14.85 -22.53
C LEU A 257 4.24 -13.34 -22.42
N SER A 258 4.22 -12.65 -23.56
CA SER A 258 4.34 -11.19 -23.66
C SER A 258 3.22 -10.41 -22.97
N THR A 259 2.13 -11.07 -22.64
CA THR A 259 0.98 -10.51 -21.91
C THR A 259 0.56 -11.49 -20.83
N TRP A 260 0.44 -10.98 -19.61
CA TRP A 260 -0.04 -11.76 -18.49
C TRP A 260 -1.56 -11.87 -18.55
N SER A 261 -2.09 -13.09 -18.54
CA SER A 261 -3.53 -13.30 -18.40
C SER A 261 -3.95 -13.11 -16.93
N ILE A 262 -5.19 -12.66 -16.70
CA ILE A 262 -5.75 -12.50 -15.35
C ILE A 262 -5.62 -13.80 -14.52
N PRO A 263 -5.95 -14.99 -15.04
CA PRO A 263 -5.77 -16.24 -14.27
C PRO A 263 -4.32 -16.50 -13.83
N LEU A 264 -3.34 -16.15 -14.68
CA LEU A 264 -1.92 -16.31 -14.37
C LEU A 264 -1.47 -15.31 -13.29
N MET A 265 -1.95 -14.08 -13.38
CA MET A 265 -1.75 -13.05 -12.37
C MET A 265 -2.37 -13.45 -11.02
N LYS A 266 -3.58 -14.03 -10.99
CA LYS A 266 -4.19 -14.55 -9.76
C LYS A 266 -3.34 -15.65 -9.12
N LYS A 267 -2.87 -16.62 -9.92
CA LYS A 267 -1.97 -17.69 -9.44
C LYS A 267 -0.66 -17.14 -8.87
N ALA A 268 -0.08 -16.15 -9.53
CA ALA A 268 1.11 -15.45 -9.08
C ALA A 268 0.89 -14.71 -7.75
N PHE A 269 -0.24 -14.02 -7.61
CA PHE A 269 -0.64 -13.41 -6.34
C PHE A 269 -0.69 -14.45 -5.22
N GLY A 270 -1.20 -15.66 -5.48
CA GLY A 270 -1.19 -16.74 -4.50
C GLY A 270 0.21 -17.16 -4.01
N THR A 271 1.26 -16.98 -4.82
CA THR A 271 2.64 -17.19 -4.36
C THR A 271 3.11 -16.04 -3.46
N VAL A 272 2.79 -14.80 -3.83
CA VAL A 272 3.11 -13.61 -3.04
C VAL A 272 2.43 -13.67 -1.68
N ALA A 273 1.11 -13.86 -1.64
CA ALA A 273 0.32 -13.92 -0.40
C ALA A 273 0.81 -14.99 0.59
N LYS A 274 1.37 -16.11 0.10
CA LYS A 274 1.95 -17.16 0.96
C LYS A 274 3.31 -16.82 1.54
N LYS A 275 4.04 -15.91 0.91
CA LYS A 275 5.44 -15.57 1.24
C LYS A 275 5.53 -14.27 2.03
N VAL A 276 4.58 -13.36 1.83
CA VAL A 276 4.52 -12.09 2.53
C VAL A 276 4.03 -12.32 3.95
N LEU A 277 4.80 -11.80 4.91
CA LEU A 277 4.51 -11.89 6.34
C LEU A 277 3.50 -10.82 6.75
N GLY A 278 2.32 -10.80 6.13
CA GLY A 278 1.25 -9.84 6.42
C GLY A 278 1.63 -8.35 6.31
N PRO A 279 0.89 -7.44 6.97
CA PRO A 279 1.12 -5.99 6.86
C PRO A 279 2.53 -5.55 7.26
N ILE A 280 3.15 -6.21 8.23
CA ILE A 280 4.51 -5.91 8.71
C ILE A 280 5.53 -6.28 7.63
N GLY A 281 5.38 -7.47 7.01
CA GLY A 281 6.20 -7.86 5.86
C GLY A 281 6.07 -6.89 4.69
N VAL A 282 4.84 -6.45 4.36
CA VAL A 282 4.63 -5.45 3.31
C VAL A 282 5.29 -4.12 3.64
N ALA A 283 5.21 -3.66 4.88
CA ALA A 283 5.87 -2.43 5.32
C ALA A 283 7.39 -2.49 5.09
N ILE A 284 8.01 -3.61 5.47
CA ILE A 284 9.44 -3.88 5.25
C ILE A 284 9.75 -3.90 3.75
N THR A 285 8.92 -4.53 2.91
CA THR A 285 9.09 -4.51 1.45
C THR A 285 9.05 -3.08 0.89
N VAL A 286 8.08 -2.25 1.30
CA VAL A 286 7.97 -0.85 0.85
C VAL A 286 9.22 -0.06 1.21
N VAL A 287 9.71 -0.20 2.46
CA VAL A 287 10.92 0.49 2.93
C VAL A 287 12.16 -0.02 2.21
N SER A 288 12.35 -1.33 2.14
CA SER A 288 13.48 -1.98 1.45
C SER A 288 13.58 -1.54 -0.01
N PHE A 289 12.44 -1.58 -0.70
CA PHE A 289 12.34 -1.15 -2.08
C PHE A 289 12.66 0.35 -2.24
N GLY A 290 12.07 1.21 -1.41
CA GLY A 290 12.25 2.66 -1.49
C GLY A 290 13.65 3.15 -1.09
N VAL A 291 14.30 2.49 -0.12
CA VAL A 291 15.68 2.77 0.28
C VAL A 291 16.66 2.37 -0.81
N CYS A 292 16.47 1.18 -1.40
CA CYS A 292 17.30 0.72 -2.50
C CYS A 292 17.19 1.66 -3.71
N LEU A 293 15.97 2.06 -4.10
CA LEU A 293 15.77 3.00 -5.21
C LEU A 293 16.46 4.34 -4.95
N TYR A 294 16.33 4.88 -3.74
CA TYR A 294 16.97 6.14 -3.37
C TYR A 294 18.50 6.04 -3.43
N ALA A 295 19.08 4.93 -2.99
CA ALA A 295 20.52 4.72 -3.09
C ALA A 295 20.97 4.71 -4.56
N ALA A 296 20.21 4.05 -5.43
CA ALA A 296 20.53 3.97 -6.86
C ALA A 296 20.41 5.32 -7.61
N ASP A 297 19.42 6.15 -7.27
CA ASP A 297 19.25 7.47 -7.91
C ASP A 297 20.35 8.48 -7.52
N ASN A 298 21.09 8.24 -6.43
CA ASN A 298 22.15 9.11 -5.93
C ASN A 298 23.58 8.63 -6.32
N HIS A 299 23.70 7.66 -7.22
CA HIS A 299 24.96 7.16 -7.79
C HIS A 299 25.06 7.46 -9.29
#